data_AF-A0A842T5D6-F1
#
_entry.id   AF-A0A842T5D6-F1
#
_cell.length_a   1.000
_cell.length_b   1.000
_cell.length_c   1.000
_cell.angle_alpha   90.00
_cell.angle_beta   90.00
_cell.angle_gamma   90.00
#
_symmetry.space_group_name_H-M   'P 1'
#
loop_
_entity.id
_entity.type
_entity.pdbx_description
1 polymer ?
#
loop_
_entity_poly.entity_id
_entity_poly.type
_entity_poly.pdbx_seq_one_letter_code
_entity_poly.pdbx_strand_id
1 'polypeptide(L)'
;MTKVFNIAIKQKSQDELKYSLYYNFVKQKVLRYVFQTLCFVKDSREKILINGFSSQIYREISQETYIQEFLVKIIIEEFLQELQNFRKFWKYCNIKWNHRKERVFAKVRIYLHKIHRIAPVFDYRRARINLNIFHKFLRMEHFWPQISTQLAIVIYITDLNDSEHQDRLRIQNIRMLVNSSAYAFYGIRKRLIEKGVLSINE
;
A
#
# COMPACT_ATOMS: atom_id res chain seq x y z
N MET A 1 -32.73 -2.76 4.22
CA MET A 1 -32.34 -4.17 4.41
C MET A 1 -30.82 -4.27 4.35
N THR A 2 -30.17 -4.44 5.49
CA THR A 2 -28.71 -4.50 5.63
C THR A 2 -28.23 -5.91 5.31
N LYS A 3 -27.72 -6.14 4.10
CA LYS A 3 -27.03 -7.39 3.74
C LYS A 3 -25.63 -7.38 4.36
N VAL A 4 -25.57 -7.69 5.65
CA VAL A 4 -24.31 -7.84 6.37
C VAL A 4 -23.91 -9.32 6.33
N PHE A 5 -22.77 -9.64 5.72
CA PHE A 5 -22.28 -11.01 5.66
C PHE A 5 -21.82 -11.49 7.04
N ASN A 6 -22.51 -12.48 7.61
CA ASN A 6 -22.12 -13.17 8.84
C ASN A 6 -21.11 -14.27 8.52
N ILE A 7 -19.88 -14.15 9.00
CA ILE A 7 -18.92 -15.26 8.97
C ILE A 7 -19.12 -16.08 10.26
N ALA A 8 -19.63 -17.30 10.12
CA ALA A 8 -19.65 -18.28 11.20
C ALA A 8 -18.24 -18.84 11.40
N ILE A 9 -17.70 -18.75 12.62
CA ILE A 9 -16.38 -19.28 12.97
C ILE A 9 -16.57 -20.66 13.63
N LYS A 10 -16.26 -21.78 12.94
CA LYS A 10 -15.60 -22.99 13.52
C LYS A 10 -15.39 -24.21 12.59
N GLN A 11 -14.31 -24.94 12.91
CA GLN A 11 -13.81 -26.31 12.58
C GLN A 11 -12.92 -26.53 11.32
N LYS A 12 -11.95 -27.45 11.47
CA LYS A 12 -10.63 -27.52 10.79
C LYS A 12 -10.57 -28.46 9.57
N SER A 13 -9.71 -28.09 8.60
CA SER A 13 -9.34 -28.72 7.30
C SER A 13 -10.23 -28.38 6.08
N GLN A 14 -9.60 -28.15 4.92
CA GLN A 14 -10.09 -27.49 3.67
C GLN A 14 -10.71 -26.08 3.84
N ASP A 15 -11.47 -25.87 4.90
CA ASP A 15 -12.09 -24.62 5.27
C ASP A 15 -11.09 -23.57 5.75
N GLU A 16 -9.90 -23.96 6.25
CA GLU A 16 -8.83 -23.01 6.60
C GLU A 16 -8.28 -22.28 5.37
N LEU A 17 -8.09 -22.98 4.25
CA LEU A 17 -7.66 -22.37 3.00
C LEU A 17 -8.75 -21.42 2.47
N LYS A 18 -10.01 -21.86 2.46
CA LYS A 18 -11.14 -21.00 2.08
C LYS A 18 -11.27 -19.77 2.99
N TYR A 19 -11.13 -19.95 4.30
CA TYR A 19 -11.16 -18.87 5.28
C TYR A 19 -10.01 -17.89 5.08
N SER A 20 -8.77 -18.38 4.86
CA SER A 20 -7.62 -17.52 4.61
C SER A 20 -7.75 -16.70 3.31
N LEU A 21 -8.28 -17.33 2.24
CA LEU A 21 -8.57 -16.64 0.98
C LEU A 21 -9.67 -15.60 1.17
N TYR A 22 -10.73 -15.95 1.90
CA TYR A 22 -11.82 -15.04 2.21
C TYR A 22 -11.32 -13.87 3.06
N TYR A 23 -10.56 -14.13 4.13
CA TYR A 23 -9.97 -13.08 4.97
C TYR A 23 -9.08 -12.15 4.15
N ASN A 24 -8.24 -12.66 3.25
CA ASN A 24 -7.42 -11.83 2.38
C ASN A 24 -8.26 -10.97 1.44
N PHE A 25 -9.36 -11.50 0.89
CA PHE A 25 -10.30 -10.74 0.07
C PHE A 25 -10.98 -9.63 0.88
N VAL A 26 -11.47 -9.93 2.09
CA VAL A 26 -12.04 -8.94 3.02
C VAL A 26 -11.01 -7.88 3.39
N LYS A 27 -9.77 -8.29 3.75
CA LYS A 27 -8.64 -7.39 4.06
C LYS A 27 -8.34 -6.46 2.89
N GLN A 28 -8.24 -6.99 1.67
CA GLN A 28 -8.03 -6.20 0.47
C GLN A 28 -9.13 -5.19 0.26
N LYS A 29 -10.41 -5.60 0.36
CA LYS A 29 -11.55 -4.71 0.13
C LYS A 29 -11.60 -3.58 1.16
N VAL A 30 -11.45 -3.89 2.45
CA VAL A 30 -11.45 -2.89 3.54
C VAL A 30 -10.28 -1.93 3.38
N LEU A 31 -9.06 -2.45 3.26
CA LEU A 31 -7.88 -1.58 3.20
C LEU A 31 -7.86 -0.76 1.92
N ARG A 32 -8.35 -1.29 0.80
CA ARG A 32 -8.44 -0.50 -0.42
C ARG A 32 -9.38 0.70 -0.27
N TYR A 33 -10.57 0.47 0.30
CA TYR A 33 -11.50 1.56 0.61
C TYR A 33 -10.84 2.60 1.52
N VAL A 34 -10.14 2.18 2.59
CA VAL A 34 -9.40 3.08 3.47
C VAL A 34 -8.33 3.88 2.72
N PHE A 35 -7.59 3.25 1.81
CA PHE A 35 -6.55 3.92 1.04
C PHE A 35 -7.09 4.93 0.01
N GLN A 36 -8.32 4.73 -0.48
CA GLN A 36 -8.99 5.62 -1.43
C GLN A 36 -9.68 6.79 -0.71
N THR A 37 -10.40 6.53 0.37
CA THR A 37 -11.32 7.52 0.96
C THR A 37 -10.75 8.24 2.18
N LEU A 38 -9.94 7.57 2.99
CA LEU A 38 -9.46 8.11 4.27
C LEU A 38 -7.99 8.48 4.20
N CYS A 39 -7.56 9.36 5.12
CA CYS A 39 -6.14 9.61 5.37
C CYS A 39 -5.80 9.09 6.77
N PHE A 40 -4.98 8.04 6.87
CA PHE A 40 -4.56 7.48 8.16
C PHE A 40 -3.37 8.22 8.79
N VAL A 41 -3.19 9.48 8.39
CA VAL A 41 -2.11 10.38 8.80
C VAL A 41 -2.73 11.56 9.53
N LYS A 42 -2.37 11.74 10.80
CA LYS A 42 -3.06 12.65 11.72
C LYS A 42 -2.66 14.12 11.53
N ASP A 43 -1.44 14.39 11.06
CA ASP A 43 -0.85 15.73 11.09
C ASP A 43 0.22 15.96 10.01
N SER A 44 0.67 17.23 9.88
CA SER A 44 1.81 17.64 9.04
C SER A 44 3.13 16.97 9.43
N ARG A 45 3.17 16.33 10.61
CA ARG A 45 4.30 15.52 11.11
C ARG A 45 4.22 14.07 10.65
N GLU A 46 3.25 13.73 9.81
CA GLU A 46 3.10 12.42 9.21
C GLU A 46 2.96 11.28 10.25
N LYS A 47 2.29 11.53 11.39
CA LYS A 47 2.04 10.50 12.41
C LYS A 47 0.88 9.59 12.00
N ILE A 48 1.06 8.28 12.17
CA ILE A 48 -0.01 7.29 11.95
C ILE A 48 -1.05 7.40 13.07
N LEU A 49 -2.32 7.22 12.72
CA LEU A 49 -3.39 6.98 13.68
C LEU A 49 -3.20 5.62 14.37
N ILE A 50 -2.49 5.59 15.50
CA ILE A 50 -2.24 4.34 16.24
C ILE A 50 -3.51 3.86 16.96
N ASN A 51 -4.36 4.79 17.37
CA ASN A 51 -5.57 4.48 18.15
C ASN A 51 -6.79 4.14 17.27
N GLY A 52 -6.57 3.85 15.98
CA GLY A 52 -7.65 3.60 15.03
C GLY A 52 -8.44 4.85 14.64
N PHE A 53 -9.64 4.61 14.10
CA PHE A 53 -10.60 5.64 13.72
C PHE A 53 -11.73 5.76 14.76
N SER A 54 -12.62 6.74 14.60
CA SER A 54 -13.85 6.81 15.40
C SER A 54 -14.82 5.69 15.03
N SER A 55 -15.72 5.32 15.94
CA SER A 55 -16.77 4.31 15.67
C SER A 55 -17.63 4.67 14.46
N GLN A 56 -17.85 5.97 14.22
CA GLN A 56 -18.59 6.45 13.05
C GLN A 56 -17.89 6.09 11.74
N ILE A 57 -16.57 6.27 11.65
CA ILE A 57 -15.78 5.89 10.46
C ILE A 57 -15.81 4.37 10.24
N TYR A 58 -15.70 3.56 11.30
CA TYR A 58 -15.79 2.11 11.16
C TYR A 58 -17.16 1.66 10.62
N ARG A 59 -18.24 2.31 11.08
CA ARG A 59 -19.59 2.07 10.58
C ARG A 59 -19.74 2.46 9.11
N GLU A 60 -19.19 3.59 8.70
CA GLU A 60 -19.19 4.03 7.29
C GLU A 60 -18.45 3.02 6.41
N ILE A 61 -17.24 2.62 6.77
CA ILE A 61 -16.48 1.60 6.01
C ILE A 61 -17.24 0.27 5.95
N SER A 62 -17.87 -0.14 7.04
CA SER A 62 -18.72 -1.34 7.11
C SER A 62 -19.86 -1.30 6.11
N GLN A 63 -20.56 -0.17 6.01
CA GLN A 63 -21.66 0.04 5.08
C GLN A 63 -21.19 0.02 3.62
N GLU A 64 -20.12 0.76 3.30
CA GLU A 64 -19.58 0.89 1.94
C GLU A 64 -18.94 -0.42 1.43
N THR A 65 -18.30 -1.17 2.33
CA THR A 65 -17.64 -2.43 1.96
C THR A 65 -18.56 -3.64 2.10
N TYR A 66 -19.73 -3.50 2.73
CA TYR A 66 -20.65 -4.59 3.10
C TYR A 66 -19.99 -5.65 4.00
N ILE A 67 -19.10 -5.23 4.90
CA ILE A 67 -18.36 -6.10 5.82
C ILE A 67 -18.73 -5.71 7.25
N GLN A 68 -18.91 -6.68 8.13
CA GLN A 68 -19.25 -6.44 9.53
C GLN A 68 -18.28 -5.46 10.21
N GLU A 69 -18.83 -4.49 10.93
CA GLU A 69 -18.08 -3.42 11.61
C GLU A 69 -16.94 -3.97 12.49
N PHE A 70 -17.18 -5.07 13.22
CA PHE A 70 -16.13 -5.67 14.06
C PHE A 70 -14.95 -6.23 13.23
N LEU A 71 -15.21 -6.81 12.05
CA LEU A 71 -14.15 -7.30 11.17
C LEU A 71 -13.38 -6.15 10.55
N VAL A 72 -14.09 -5.10 10.11
CA VAL A 72 -13.48 -3.86 9.61
C VAL A 72 -12.53 -3.30 10.65
N LYS A 73 -12.99 -3.20 11.91
CA LYS A 73 -12.18 -2.71 13.02
C LYS A 73 -10.91 -3.53 13.22
N ILE A 74 -11.04 -4.86 13.33
CA ILE A 74 -9.90 -5.79 13.49
C ILE A 74 -8.88 -5.61 12.35
N ILE A 75 -9.34 -5.64 11.10
CA ILE A 75 -8.47 -5.53 9.92
C ILE A 75 -7.69 -4.22 9.92
N ILE A 76 -8.36 -3.11 10.25
CA ILE A 76 -7.73 -1.78 10.25
C ILE A 76 -6.75 -1.65 11.42
N GLU A 77 -7.12 -2.10 12.61
CA GLU A 77 -6.23 -2.05 13.79
C GLU A 77 -4.98 -2.91 13.58
N GLU A 78 -5.13 -4.13 13.06
CA GLU A 78 -4.00 -5.00 12.68
C GLU A 78 -3.10 -4.31 11.64
N PHE A 79 -3.68 -3.75 10.58
CA PHE A 79 -2.94 -3.01 9.56
C PHE A 79 -2.15 -1.83 10.16
N LEU A 80 -2.78 -1.01 10.99
CA LEU A 80 -2.13 0.17 11.59
C LEU A 80 -0.97 -0.25 12.50
N GLN A 81 -1.14 -1.34 13.24
CA GLN A 81 -0.10 -1.91 14.09
C GLN A 81 1.08 -2.48 13.27
N GLU A 82 0.79 -3.24 12.20
CA GLU A 82 1.81 -3.75 11.28
C GLU A 82 2.56 -2.61 10.59
N LEU A 83 1.85 -1.58 10.13
CA LEU A 83 2.44 -0.41 9.50
C LEU A 83 3.35 0.36 10.47
N GLN A 84 2.92 0.54 11.72
CA GLN A 84 3.73 1.19 12.75
C GLN A 84 5.04 0.43 12.99
N ASN A 85 4.96 -0.90 13.09
CA ASN A 85 6.13 -1.77 13.25
C ASN A 85 7.05 -1.69 12.04
N PHE A 86 6.48 -1.69 10.83
CA PHE A 86 7.23 -1.54 9.59
C PHE A 86 7.93 -0.18 9.49
N ARG A 87 7.30 0.92 9.93
CA ARG A 87 7.96 2.24 9.97
C ARG A 87 9.07 2.32 11.01
N LYS A 88 8.88 1.73 12.19
CA LYS A 88 9.97 1.58 13.17
C LYS A 88 11.13 0.83 12.54
N PHE A 89 10.86 -0.27 11.83
CA PHE A 89 11.87 -1.00 11.08
C PHE A 89 12.61 -0.09 10.07
N TRP A 90 11.92 0.70 9.23
CA TRP A 90 12.60 1.64 8.32
C TRP A 90 13.47 2.68 9.02
N LYS A 91 13.00 3.18 10.17
CA LYS A 91 13.72 4.22 10.94
C LYS A 91 14.98 3.67 11.59
N TYR A 92 14.92 2.46 12.14
CA TYR A 92 16.01 1.89 12.94
C TYR A 92 16.92 0.96 12.14
N CYS A 93 16.44 0.38 11.04
CA CYS A 93 17.28 -0.41 10.15
C CYS A 93 17.99 0.51 9.17
N ASN A 94 19.31 0.60 9.32
CA ASN A 94 20.21 1.14 8.31
C ASN A 94 20.21 0.20 7.09
N ILE A 95 19.20 0.32 6.23
CA ILE A 95 19.18 -0.39 4.95
C ILE A 95 20.25 0.26 4.08
N LYS A 96 21.46 -0.28 4.18
CA LYS A 96 22.61 0.20 3.42
C LYS A 96 22.26 0.20 1.94
N TRP A 97 22.29 1.40 1.38
CA TRP A 97 22.29 1.63 -0.04
C TRP A 97 23.55 0.98 -0.61
N ASN A 98 23.40 -0.02 -1.47
CA ASN A 98 24.54 -0.70 -2.07
C ASN A 98 24.73 -0.15 -3.49
N HIS A 99 25.96 0.15 -3.87
CA HIS A 99 26.28 0.59 -5.23
C HIS A 99 25.98 -0.50 -6.29
N ARG A 100 25.86 -1.77 -5.89
CA ARG A 100 25.45 -2.88 -6.77
C ARG A 100 23.95 -2.82 -7.08
N LYS A 101 23.60 -2.40 -8.29
CA LYS A 101 22.23 -2.17 -8.78
C LYS A 101 21.34 -3.41 -8.69
N GLU A 102 21.90 -4.60 -8.93
CA GLU A 102 21.18 -5.88 -8.88
C GLU A 102 20.72 -6.20 -7.44
N ARG A 103 21.55 -5.86 -6.45
CA ARG A 103 21.20 -6.02 -5.03
C ARG A 103 20.13 -5.03 -4.60
N VAL A 104 20.12 -3.81 -5.16
CA VAL A 104 19.06 -2.83 -4.93
C VAL A 104 17.74 -3.37 -5.47
N PHE A 105 17.70 -3.82 -6.73
CA PHE A 105 16.50 -4.42 -7.32
C PHE A 105 15.93 -5.57 -6.49
N ALA A 106 16.77 -6.52 -6.09
CA ALA A 106 16.33 -7.64 -5.25
C ALA A 106 15.73 -7.16 -3.92
N LYS A 107 16.35 -6.16 -3.27
CA LYS A 107 15.81 -5.56 -2.04
C LYS A 107 14.48 -4.87 -2.28
N VAL A 108 14.34 -4.05 -3.32
CA VAL A 108 13.06 -3.38 -3.63
C VAL A 108 11.96 -4.43 -3.85
N ARG A 109 12.25 -5.51 -4.58
CA ARG A 109 11.29 -6.59 -4.80
C ARG A 109 10.85 -7.28 -3.50
N ILE A 110 11.78 -7.54 -2.59
CA ILE A 110 11.47 -8.14 -1.27
C ILE A 110 10.57 -7.21 -0.47
N TYR A 111 10.90 -5.92 -0.40
CA TYR A 111 10.10 -4.96 0.35
C TYR A 111 8.74 -4.72 -0.29
N LEU A 112 8.65 -4.72 -1.63
CA LEU A 112 7.38 -4.64 -2.34
C LEU A 112 6.46 -5.81 -1.95
N HIS A 113 7.01 -7.03 -1.85
CA HIS A 113 6.26 -8.18 -1.37
C HIS A 113 5.80 -8.02 0.08
N LYS A 114 6.69 -7.58 0.98
CA LYS A 114 6.34 -7.34 2.39
C LYS A 114 5.24 -6.29 2.53
N ILE A 115 5.33 -5.20 1.79
CA ILE A 115 4.33 -4.13 1.77
C ILE A 115 2.98 -4.66 1.28
N HIS A 116 2.97 -5.44 0.20
CA HIS A 116 1.73 -6.04 -0.30
C HIS A 116 1.07 -6.99 0.71
N ARG A 117 1.87 -7.68 1.55
CA ARG A 117 1.30 -8.50 2.63
C ARG A 117 0.65 -7.66 3.74
N ILE A 118 1.24 -6.51 4.05
CA ILE A 118 0.70 -5.56 5.04
C ILE A 118 -0.59 -4.93 4.50
N ALA A 119 -0.52 -4.37 3.29
CA ALA A 119 -1.62 -3.68 2.62
C ALA A 119 -1.75 -4.19 1.16
N PRO A 120 -2.58 -5.22 0.91
CA PRO A 120 -2.83 -5.76 -0.42
C PRO A 120 -3.79 -4.85 -1.21
N VAL A 121 -3.42 -3.59 -1.40
CA VAL A 121 -4.28 -2.54 -2.01
C VAL A 121 -3.93 -2.24 -3.46
N PHE A 122 -2.94 -2.93 -4.03
CA PHE A 122 -2.47 -2.80 -5.41
C PHE A 122 -2.14 -4.17 -5.99
N ASP A 123 -2.22 -4.32 -7.32
CA ASP A 123 -1.87 -5.58 -7.99
C ASP A 123 -0.35 -5.85 -7.88
N TYR A 124 0.03 -6.84 -7.05
CA TYR A 124 1.42 -7.22 -6.87
C TYR A 124 2.09 -7.76 -8.15
N ARG A 125 1.36 -8.49 -8.99
CA ARG A 125 1.93 -9.05 -10.24
C ARG A 125 2.30 -7.91 -11.18
N ARG A 126 1.39 -6.96 -11.36
CA ARG A 126 1.64 -5.74 -12.16
C ARG A 126 2.72 -4.87 -11.55
N ALA A 127 2.74 -4.70 -10.23
CA ALA A 127 3.78 -3.95 -9.54
C ALA A 127 5.19 -4.53 -9.76
N ARG A 128 5.34 -5.86 -9.87
CA ARG A 128 6.63 -6.47 -10.20
C ARG A 128 7.08 -6.17 -11.63
N ILE A 129 6.16 -6.13 -12.59
CA ILE A 129 6.45 -5.76 -13.98
C ILE A 129 6.85 -4.29 -14.03
N ASN A 130 6.08 -3.41 -13.39
CA ASN A 130 6.37 -1.99 -13.29
C ASN A 130 7.71 -1.71 -12.60
N LEU A 131 8.07 -2.49 -11.57
CA LEU A 131 9.39 -2.39 -10.93
C LEU A 131 10.54 -2.67 -11.92
N ASN A 132 10.40 -3.70 -12.78
CA ASN A 132 11.42 -4.00 -13.79
C ASN A 132 11.58 -2.85 -14.79
N ILE A 133 10.46 -2.32 -15.29
CA ILE A 133 10.44 -1.21 -16.25
C ILE A 133 11.05 0.03 -15.61
N PHE A 134 10.62 0.36 -14.38
CA PHE A 134 11.12 1.52 -13.66
C PHE A 134 12.64 1.43 -13.38
N HIS A 135 13.16 0.26 -13.03
CA HIS A 135 14.62 0.09 -12.85
C HIS A 135 15.41 0.24 -14.16
N LYS A 136 14.85 -0.16 -15.31
CA LYS A 136 15.45 0.11 -16.62
C LYS A 136 15.52 1.62 -16.87
N PHE A 137 14.42 2.33 -16.60
CA PHE A 137 14.37 3.80 -16.68
C PHE A 137 15.42 4.46 -15.77
N LEU A 138 15.50 4.09 -14.49
CA LEU A 138 16.51 4.62 -13.56
C LEU A 138 17.96 4.37 -14.03
N ARG A 139 18.21 3.24 -14.69
CA ARG A 139 19.50 2.93 -15.27
C ARG A 139 19.85 3.85 -16.44
N MET A 140 18.89 4.14 -17.31
CA MET A 140 19.04 5.05 -18.44
C MET A 140 19.23 6.50 -18.00
N GLU A 141 18.52 6.92 -16.95
CA GLU A 141 18.59 8.28 -16.40
C GLU A 141 19.76 8.48 -15.41
N HIS A 142 20.62 7.48 -15.24
CA HIS A 142 21.81 7.53 -14.37
C HIS A 142 21.54 8.01 -12.93
N PHE A 143 20.32 7.81 -12.42
CA PHE A 143 19.90 8.26 -11.10
C PHE A 143 19.15 7.17 -10.36
N TRP A 144 19.32 7.10 -9.03
CA TRP A 144 18.69 6.07 -8.21
C TRP A 144 18.12 6.66 -6.90
N PRO A 145 16.79 6.77 -6.76
CA PRO A 145 16.17 7.28 -5.55
C PRO A 145 16.20 6.24 -4.44
N GLN A 146 16.00 6.66 -3.19
CA GLN A 146 15.92 5.75 -2.05
C GLN A 146 14.89 4.61 -2.26
N ILE A 147 15.10 3.47 -1.61
CA ILE A 147 14.26 2.26 -1.77
C ILE A 147 12.79 2.58 -1.46
N SER A 148 12.52 3.34 -0.39
CA SER A 148 11.17 3.81 -0.02
C SER A 148 10.49 4.58 -1.17
N THR A 149 11.21 5.50 -1.80
CA THR A 149 10.70 6.27 -2.94
C THR A 149 10.50 5.41 -4.19
N GLN A 150 11.39 4.46 -4.46
CA GLN A 150 11.19 3.49 -5.54
C GLN A 150 9.91 2.68 -5.33
N LEU A 151 9.66 2.20 -4.11
CA LEU A 151 8.45 1.47 -3.75
C LEU A 151 7.20 2.34 -3.94
N ALA A 152 7.24 3.59 -3.47
CA ALA A 152 6.11 4.52 -3.60
C ALA A 152 5.74 4.74 -5.07
N ILE A 153 6.72 5.02 -5.93
CA ILE A 153 6.52 5.28 -7.35
C ILE A 153 5.99 4.03 -8.06
N VAL A 154 6.53 2.86 -7.76
CA VAL A 154 6.04 1.59 -8.36
C VAL A 154 4.59 1.32 -7.98
N ILE A 155 4.21 1.50 -6.70
CA ILE A 155 2.83 1.31 -6.26
C ILE A 155 1.90 2.32 -6.95
N TYR A 156 2.32 3.59 -7.01
CA TYR A 156 1.56 4.65 -7.66
C TYR A 156 1.36 4.41 -9.16
N ILE A 157 2.40 4.07 -9.92
CA ILE A 157 2.27 3.73 -11.35
C ILE A 157 1.38 2.49 -11.54
N THR A 158 1.44 1.54 -10.60
CA THR A 158 0.58 0.35 -10.65
C THR A 158 -0.88 0.72 -10.46
N ASP A 159 -1.17 1.60 -9.50
CA ASP A 159 -2.51 2.09 -9.26
C ASP A 159 -3.04 2.97 -10.39
N LEU A 160 -2.22 3.83 -11.01
CA LEU A 160 -2.61 4.62 -12.19
C LEU A 160 -3.05 3.75 -13.36
N ASN A 161 -2.44 2.58 -13.51
CA ASN A 161 -2.77 1.64 -14.58
C ASN A 161 -3.87 0.66 -14.16
N ASP A 162 -4.43 0.76 -12.95
CA ASP A 162 -5.50 -0.12 -12.50
C ASP A 162 -6.83 0.30 -13.16
N SER A 163 -7.39 -0.60 -13.98
CA SER A 163 -8.68 -0.42 -14.64
C SER A 163 -9.82 -1.10 -13.89
N GLU A 164 -9.51 -1.91 -12.87
CA GLU A 164 -10.51 -2.67 -12.12
C GLU A 164 -11.24 -1.80 -11.09
N HIS A 165 -10.68 -0.64 -10.73
CA HIS A 165 -11.20 0.23 -9.68
C HIS A 165 -11.32 1.66 -10.20
N GLN A 166 -12.46 2.29 -9.92
CA GLN A 166 -12.75 3.65 -10.38
C GLN A 166 -11.93 4.69 -9.61
N ASP A 167 -11.77 4.51 -8.30
CA ASP A 167 -11.04 5.45 -7.45
C ASP A 167 -9.57 5.08 -7.30
N ARG A 168 -8.70 6.08 -7.40
CA ARG A 168 -7.27 5.95 -7.16
C ARG A 168 -6.95 5.95 -5.67
N LEU A 169 -5.87 5.26 -5.31
CA LEU A 169 -5.32 5.34 -3.96
C LEU A 169 -4.78 6.75 -3.72
N ARG A 170 -5.00 7.29 -2.52
CA ARG A 170 -4.43 8.58 -2.14
C ARG A 170 -2.91 8.50 -2.11
N ILE A 171 -2.23 9.39 -2.84
CA ILE A 171 -0.76 9.48 -2.89
C ILE A 171 -0.15 9.58 -1.48
N GLN A 172 -0.79 10.32 -0.57
CA GLN A 172 -0.35 10.45 0.81
C GLN A 172 -0.29 9.09 1.53
N ASN A 173 -1.29 8.24 1.33
CA ASN A 173 -1.35 6.91 1.93
C ASN A 173 -0.28 5.99 1.35
N ILE A 174 -0.08 6.00 0.02
CA ILE A 174 0.99 5.24 -0.66
C ILE A 174 2.35 5.63 -0.08
N ARG A 175 2.62 6.94 0.01
CA ARG A 175 3.89 7.44 0.53
C ARG A 175 4.12 7.04 1.98
N MET A 176 3.08 7.08 2.81
CA MET A 176 3.20 6.73 4.22
C MET A 176 3.38 5.23 4.45
N LEU A 177 2.75 4.40 3.63
CA LEU A 177 2.93 2.95 3.64
C LEU A 177 4.41 2.54 3.52
N VAL A 178 5.18 3.30 2.75
CA VAL A 178 6.58 2.97 2.43
C VAL A 178 7.60 3.96 3.00
N ASN A 179 7.15 4.91 3.83
CA ASN A 179 7.98 5.95 4.44
C ASN A 179 8.77 6.80 3.41
N SER A 180 8.09 7.26 2.36
CA SER A 180 8.65 8.17 1.34
C SER A 180 8.22 9.62 1.56
N SER A 181 9.18 10.55 1.53
CA SER A 181 8.92 11.99 1.70
C SER A 181 8.22 12.60 0.48
N ALA A 182 7.52 13.71 0.69
CA ALA A 182 6.77 14.39 -0.37
C ALA A 182 7.72 14.88 -1.45
N TYR A 183 8.78 15.53 -1.00
CA TYR A 183 9.82 16.07 -1.85
C TYR A 183 10.44 14.99 -2.74
N ALA A 184 10.84 13.85 -2.17
CA ALA A 184 11.46 12.78 -2.93
C ALA A 184 10.47 12.17 -3.94
N PHE A 185 9.23 11.91 -3.52
CA PHE A 185 8.19 11.37 -4.40
C PHE A 185 7.89 12.30 -5.58
N TYR A 186 7.54 13.56 -5.30
CA TYR A 186 7.17 14.52 -6.34
C TYR A 186 8.36 14.87 -7.24
N GLY A 187 9.59 14.86 -6.72
CA GLY A 187 10.79 15.01 -7.53
C GLY A 187 10.94 13.92 -8.59
N ILE A 188 10.64 12.66 -8.26
CA ILE A 188 10.67 11.56 -9.24
C ILE A 188 9.48 11.63 -10.19
N ARG A 189 8.28 11.90 -9.67
CA ARG A 189 7.09 12.08 -10.52
C ARG A 189 7.31 13.17 -11.57
N LYS A 190 7.87 14.32 -11.18
CA LYS A 190 8.19 15.41 -12.10
C LYS A 190 9.15 14.95 -13.21
N ARG A 191 10.21 14.21 -12.87
CA ARG A 191 11.14 13.66 -13.87
C ARG A 191 10.47 12.68 -14.82
N LEU A 192 9.56 11.83 -14.33
CA LEU A 192 8.80 10.92 -15.18
C LEU A 192 7.92 11.68 -16.17
N ILE A 193 7.31 12.79 -15.74
CA ILE A 193 6.53 13.68 -16.61
C ILE A 193 7.43 14.38 -17.64
N GLU A 194 8.55 14.96 -17.20
CA GLU A 194 9.55 15.62 -18.07
C GLU A 194 10.08 14.66 -19.16
N LYS A 195 10.12 13.36 -18.88
CA LYS A 195 10.58 12.31 -19.79
C LYS A 195 9.45 11.63 -20.58
N GLY A 196 8.21 12.12 -20.46
CA GLY A 196 7.05 11.60 -21.18
C GLY A 196 6.60 10.20 -20.76
N VAL A 197 7.02 9.73 -19.58
CA VAL A 197 6.59 8.43 -19.02
C VAL A 197 5.21 8.55 -18.35
N LEU A 198 4.92 9.72 -17.77
CA LEU A 198 3.63 10.08 -17.19
C LEU A 198 3.10 11.37 -17.84
N SER A 199 1.79 11.55 -17.86
CA SER A 199 1.16 12.81 -18.24
C SER A 199 1.10 13.80 -17.06
N ILE A 200 0.90 15.08 -17.36
CA ILE A 200 0.85 16.16 -16.34
C ILE A 200 -0.31 15.97 -15.35
N ASN A 201 -1.40 15.36 -15.80
CA ASN A 201 -2.63 15.18 -15.04
C ASN A 201 -2.64 13.90 -14.18
N GLU A 202 -1.60 13.06 -14.32
CA GLU A 202 -1.40 11.83 -13.53
C GLU A 202 -0.51 12.12 -12.34
#